data_AF-A0A4S0KGM5-F1
#
_entry.id   AF-A0A4S0KGM5-F1
#
_cell.length_a   1.000
_cell.length_b   1.000
_cell.length_c   1.000
_cell.angle_alpha   90.00
_cell.angle_beta   90.00
_cell.angle_gamma   90.00
#
_symmetry.space_group_name_H-M   'P 1'
#
loop_
_entity.id
_entity.type
_entity.pdbx_description
1 polymer ?
#
loop_
_entity_poly.entity_id
_entity_poly.type
_entity_poly.pdbx_seq_one_letter_code
_entity_poly.pdbx_strand_id
1 'polypeptide(L)'
;MTTWNQLFTIAGSLMRFCHDASLSVALANIVAAIFAFFFADPFSTPIGEVALLGLFGIITQGVALGIYTMGARRLPAAQATLLSSAQTPMGPLWVWLFFNETPATETFAGGALVLAAILGNIVVELRARPTAETALSGNPVALV
;
A
#
# COMPACT_ATOMS: atom_id res chain seq x y z
N MET A 1 -25.72 -6.08 -24.76
CA MET A 1 -24.80 -5.01 -25.24
C MET A 1 -24.43 -3.98 -24.16
N THR A 2 -25.15 -3.88 -23.04
CA THR A 2 -24.86 -2.91 -21.97
C THR A 2 -23.72 -3.30 -21.01
N THR A 3 -23.43 -4.60 -20.85
CA THR A 3 -22.40 -5.09 -19.92
C THR A 3 -20.97 -4.74 -20.36
N TRP A 4 -20.71 -4.72 -21.67
CA TRP A 4 -19.41 -4.35 -22.23
C TRP A 4 -19.07 -2.87 -22.01
N ASN A 5 -20.07 -1.97 -22.09
CA ASN A 5 -19.88 -0.54 -21.80
C ASN A 5 -19.57 -0.29 -20.32
N GLN A 6 -20.20 -1.03 -19.40
CA GLN A 6 -19.92 -0.93 -17.96
C GLN A 6 -18.47 -1.33 -17.65
N LEU A 7 -17.95 -2.36 -18.31
CA LEU A 7 -16.56 -2.81 -18.18
C LEU A 7 -15.55 -1.75 -18.65
N PHE A 8 -15.80 -1.10 -19.79
CA PHE A 8 -14.93 -0.01 -20.28
C PHE A 8 -15.03 1.26 -19.43
N THR A 9 -16.22 1.59 -18.90
CA THR A 9 -16.38 2.73 -17.99
C THR A 9 -15.70 2.48 -16.65
N ILE A 10 -15.79 1.27 -16.09
CA ILE A 10 -15.11 0.91 -14.84
C ILE A 10 -13.58 0.86 -15.06
N ALA A 11 -13.10 0.29 -16.16
CA ALA A 11 -11.67 0.30 -16.49
C ALA A 11 -11.14 1.73 -16.72
N GLY A 12 -11.93 2.58 -17.39
CA GLY A 12 -11.60 3.99 -17.63
C GLY A 12 -11.66 4.85 -16.35
N SER A 13 -12.59 4.57 -15.44
CA SER A 13 -12.67 5.24 -14.14
C SER A 13 -11.55 4.78 -13.20
N LEU A 14 -11.13 3.50 -13.28
CA LEU A 14 -9.96 2.99 -12.57
C LEU A 14 -8.67 3.69 -13.06
N MET A 15 -8.52 3.88 -14.38
CA MET A 15 -7.37 4.58 -14.97
C MET A 15 -7.35 6.07 -14.59
N ARG A 16 -8.51 6.72 -14.49
CA ARG A 16 -8.64 8.10 -13.99
C ARG A 16 -8.35 8.20 -12.49
N PHE A 17 -8.82 7.24 -11.69
CA PHE A 17 -8.52 7.15 -10.26
C PHE A 17 -7.01 7.08 -9.98
N CYS A 18 -6.26 6.35 -10.81
CA CYS A 18 -4.80 6.27 -10.71
C CYS A 18 -4.07 7.57 -11.06
N HIS A 19 -4.73 8.52 -11.72
CA HIS A 19 -4.21 9.86 -12.03
C HIS A 19 -4.73 10.92 -11.03
N ASP A 20 -5.97 10.75 -10.52
CA ASP A 20 -6.66 11.68 -9.62
C ASP A 20 -6.45 11.39 -8.13
N ALA A 21 -5.84 10.25 -7.77
CA ALA A 21 -5.53 9.88 -6.39
C ALA A 21 -4.69 10.96 -5.67
N SER A 22 -3.73 11.57 -6.37
CA SER A 22 -2.90 12.66 -5.84
C SER A 22 -3.73 13.90 -5.49
N LEU A 23 -4.75 14.21 -6.30
CA LEU A 23 -5.61 15.38 -6.10
C LEU A 23 -6.57 15.19 -4.93
N SER A 24 -7.10 13.97 -4.76
CA SER A 24 -7.95 13.61 -3.62
C SER A 24 -7.21 13.69 -2.29
N VAL A 25 -5.96 13.21 -2.23
CA VAL A 25 -5.13 13.28 -1.02
C VAL A 25 -4.73 14.73 -0.71
N ALA A 26 -4.44 15.55 -1.73
CA ALA A 26 -4.16 16.97 -1.53
C ALA A 26 -5.39 17.70 -0.94
N LEU A 27 -6.59 17.46 -1.48
CA LEU A 27 -7.82 18.06 -0.99
C LEU A 27 -8.12 17.65 0.46
N ALA A 28 -7.95 16.36 0.79
CA ALA A 28 -8.13 15.86 2.16
C ALA A 28 -7.17 16.54 3.14
N ASN A 29 -5.90 16.72 2.77
CA ASN A 29 -4.93 17.42 3.62
C ASN A 29 -5.23 18.92 3.77
N ILE A 30 -5.76 19.58 2.72
CA ILE A 30 -6.20 20.98 2.81
C ILE A 30 -7.37 21.11 3.80
N VAL A 31 -8.37 20.23 3.70
CA VAL A 31 -9.51 20.23 4.62
C VAL A 31 -9.06 19.95 6.05
N ALA A 32 -8.15 19.00 6.24
CA ALA A 32 -7.56 18.71 7.55
C ALA A 32 -6.78 19.90 8.11
N ALA A 33 -6.02 20.63 7.28
CA ALA A 33 -5.28 21.82 7.69
C ALA A 33 -6.22 22.97 8.09
N ILE A 34 -7.31 23.20 7.35
CA ILE A 34 -8.33 24.18 7.72
C ILE A 34 -8.95 23.81 9.07
N PHE A 35 -9.28 22.55 9.28
CA PHE A 35 -9.86 22.08 10.54
C PHE A 35 -8.89 22.23 11.71
N ALA A 36 -7.62 21.85 11.51
CA ALA A 36 -6.56 22.00 12.51
C ALA A 36 -6.31 23.46 12.89
N PHE A 37 -6.44 24.40 11.95
CA PHE A 37 -6.28 25.83 12.21
C PHE A 37 -7.27 26.39 13.25
N PHE A 38 -8.48 25.81 13.37
CA PHE A 38 -9.44 26.23 14.39
C PHE A 38 -9.07 25.79 15.81
N PHE A 39 -8.19 24.79 15.94
CA PHE A 39 -7.81 24.19 17.22
C PHE A 39 -6.35 24.46 17.61
N ALA A 40 -5.50 24.86 16.66
CA ALA A 40 -4.09 25.13 16.87
C ALA A 40 -3.81 26.64 17.00
N ASP A 41 -2.85 27.01 17.84
CA ASP A 41 -2.28 28.35 17.92
C ASP A 41 -0.98 28.43 17.10
N PRO A 42 -1.04 28.73 15.78
CA PRO A 42 0.12 28.65 14.90
C PRO A 42 1.23 29.67 15.23
N PHE A 43 0.90 30.74 15.95
CA PHE A 43 1.84 31.79 16.33
C PHE A 43 2.54 31.55 17.67
N SER A 44 2.10 30.55 18.44
CA SER A 44 2.72 30.16 19.71
C SER A 44 3.89 29.18 19.50
N THR A 45 3.89 28.46 18.37
CA THR A 45 4.83 27.39 18.06
C THR A 45 6.14 27.93 17.49
N PRO A 46 7.32 27.49 17.99
CA PRO A 46 8.61 27.84 17.41
C PRO A 46 8.71 27.45 15.93
N ILE A 47 9.36 28.28 15.12
CA ILE A 47 9.54 28.05 13.67
C ILE A 47 10.17 26.69 13.36
N GLY A 48 11.04 26.19 14.25
CA GLY A 48 11.68 24.88 14.12
C GLY A 48 10.71 23.71 14.24
N GLU A 49 9.71 23.80 15.11
CA GLU A 49 8.67 22.77 15.25
C GLU A 49 7.70 22.79 14.07
N VAL A 50 7.37 23.99 13.56
CA VAL A 50 6.59 24.13 12.32
C VAL A 50 7.33 23.51 11.13
N ALA A 51 8.65 23.73 11.03
CA ALA A 51 9.47 23.10 9.99
C ALA A 51 9.53 21.57 10.13
N LEU A 52 9.64 21.05 11.35
CA LEU A 52 9.60 19.61 11.62
C LEU A 52 8.25 18.99 11.28
N LEU A 53 7.14 19.65 11.63
CA LEU A 53 5.78 19.23 11.27
C LEU A 53 5.59 19.23 9.75
N GLY A 54 6.06 20.27 9.07
CA GLY A 54 6.03 20.34 7.61
C GLY A 54 6.83 19.22 6.95
N LEU A 55 8.05 18.96 7.44
CA LEU A 55 8.90 17.88 6.95
C LEU A 55 8.27 16.51 7.21
N PHE A 56 7.69 16.30 8.39
CA PHE A 56 6.96 15.10 8.75
C PHE A 56 5.79 14.84 7.80
N GLY A 57 4.99 15.87 7.49
CA GLY A 57 3.89 15.78 6.52
C GLY A 57 4.38 15.43 5.11
N ILE A 58 5.45 16.09 4.64
CA ILE A 58 6.04 15.82 3.32
C ILE A 58 6.52 14.37 3.23
N ILE A 59 7.20 13.86 4.24
CA ILE A 59 7.73 12.49 4.25
C ILE A 59 6.59 11.48 4.30
N THR A 60 5.64 11.66 5.23
CA THR A 60 4.57 10.68 5.50
C THR A 60 3.46 10.68 4.45
N GLN A 61 3.12 11.82 3.86
CA GLN A 61 2.04 11.91 2.87
C GLN A 61 2.58 12.08 1.44
N GLY A 62 3.68 12.80 1.25
CA GLY A 62 4.27 13.01 -0.08
C GLY A 62 5.13 11.84 -0.52
N VAL A 63 6.25 11.61 0.19
CA VAL A 63 7.24 10.59 -0.18
C VAL A 63 6.65 9.18 -0.05
N ALA A 64 5.98 8.88 1.06
CA ALA A 64 5.41 7.56 1.28
C ALA A 64 4.37 7.18 0.22
N LEU A 65 3.47 8.11 -0.15
CA LEU A 65 2.48 7.88 -1.21
C LEU A 65 3.15 7.76 -2.59
N GLY A 66 4.20 8.55 -2.86
CA GLY A 66 4.99 8.42 -4.07
C GLY A 66 5.60 7.03 -4.23
N ILE A 67 6.25 6.52 -3.18
CA ILE A 67 6.81 5.16 -3.16
C ILE A 67 5.70 4.10 -3.25
N TYR A 68 4.59 4.28 -2.52
CA TYR A 68 3.46 3.36 -2.51
C TYR A 68 2.83 3.22 -3.89
N THR A 69 2.58 4.33 -4.58
CA THR A 69 1.98 4.33 -5.93
C THR A 69 2.93 3.74 -6.97
N MET A 70 4.23 4.00 -6.87
CA MET A 70 5.25 3.36 -7.72
C MET A 70 5.33 1.84 -7.48
N GLY A 71 5.24 1.40 -6.22
CA GLY A 71 5.24 -0.01 -5.84
C GLY A 71 3.96 -0.73 -6.25
N ALA A 72 2.80 -0.13 -5.99
CA ALA A 72 1.48 -0.70 -6.32
C ALA A 72 1.31 -0.96 -7.82
N ARG A 73 1.92 -0.13 -8.68
CA ARG A 73 1.94 -0.35 -10.14
C ARG A 73 2.72 -1.58 -10.58
N ARG A 74 3.59 -2.12 -9.74
CA ARG A 74 4.44 -3.30 -10.04
C ARG A 74 3.94 -4.59 -9.38
N LEU A 75 2.96 -4.51 -8.48
CA LEU A 75 2.44 -5.68 -7.77
C LEU A 75 1.15 -6.22 -8.44
N PRO A 76 1.07 -7.52 -8.74
CA PRO A 76 -0.19 -8.20 -9.07
C PRO A 76 -1.23 -7.98 -7.95
N ALA A 77 -2.51 -7.87 -8.31
CA ALA A 77 -3.58 -7.50 -7.37
C ALA A 77 -3.65 -8.41 -6.12
N ALA A 78 -3.30 -9.69 -6.25
CA ALA A 78 -3.22 -10.63 -5.13
C ALA A 78 -2.13 -10.26 -4.10
N GLN A 79 -0.95 -9.80 -4.56
CA GLN A 79 0.18 -9.46 -3.70
C GLN A 79 -0.04 -8.13 -2.96
N ALA A 80 -0.76 -7.18 -3.57
CA ALA A 80 -1.11 -5.91 -2.92
C ALA A 80 -2.02 -6.09 -1.70
N THR A 81 -3.00 -7.00 -1.77
CA THR A 81 -3.90 -7.33 -0.65
C THR A 81 -3.16 -8.04 0.49
N LEU A 82 -2.21 -8.91 0.16
CA LEU A 82 -1.37 -9.58 1.15
C LEU A 82 -0.43 -8.59 1.84
N LEU A 83 0.20 -7.69 1.09
CA LEU A 83 1.03 -6.62 1.65
C LEU A 83 0.21 -5.72 2.60
N SER A 84 -1.03 -5.41 2.22
CA SER A 84 -1.95 -4.61 3.04
C SER A 84 -2.39 -5.34 4.31
N SER A 85 -2.43 -6.68 4.29
CA SER A 85 -2.68 -7.51 5.47
C SER A 85 -1.42 -7.67 6.33
N ALA A 86 -0.25 -7.65 5.70
CA ALA A 86 1.08 -7.78 6.33
C ALA A 86 1.51 -6.55 7.13
N GLN A 87 1.08 -5.36 6.74
CA GLN A 87 1.46 -4.12 7.43
C GLN A 87 0.77 -3.96 8.80
N THR A 88 -0.43 -4.53 9.00
CA THR A 88 -1.19 -4.45 10.26
C THR A 88 -0.41 -5.00 11.46
N PRO A 89 0.18 -6.21 11.42
CA PRO A 89 1.02 -6.71 12.51
C PRO A 89 2.44 -6.14 12.52
N MET A 90 2.87 -5.45 11.45
CA MET A 90 4.23 -4.92 11.36
C MET A 90 4.45 -3.80 12.39
N GLY A 91 3.43 -2.99 12.68
CA GLY A 91 3.51 -1.92 13.68
C GLY A 91 3.93 -2.43 15.07
N PRO A 92 3.21 -3.38 15.68
CA PRO A 92 3.59 -3.96 16.96
C PRO A 92 4.93 -4.71 16.94
N LEU A 93 5.28 -5.35 15.82
CA LEU A 93 6.59 -5.98 15.63
C LEU A 93 7.75 -4.99 15.77
N TRP A 94 7.61 -3.79 15.17
CA TRP A 94 8.62 -2.74 15.28
C TRP A 94 8.75 -2.19 16.70
N VAL A 95 7.64 -2.03 17.42
CA VAL A 95 7.64 -1.57 18.81
C VAL A 95 8.33 -2.58 19.72
N TRP A 96 8.04 -3.87 19.57
CA TRP A 96 8.73 -4.92 20.32
C TRP A 96 10.24 -4.92 20.07
N LEU A 97 10.65 -4.81 18.80
CA LEU A 97 12.06 -4.89 18.40
C LEU A 97 12.89 -3.71 18.91
N PHE A 98 12.33 -2.49 18.94
CA PHE A 98 13.07 -1.27 19.29
C PHE A 98 12.83 -0.75 20.71
N PHE A 99 11.66 -1.00 21.29
CA PHE A 99 11.30 -0.49 22.62
C PHE A 99 11.29 -1.57 23.70
N ASN A 100 11.41 -2.86 23.34
CA ASN A 100 11.48 -4.00 24.25
C ASN A 100 10.34 -4.05 25.31
N GLU A 101 9.25 -3.32 25.07
CA GLU A 101 8.01 -3.47 25.83
C GLU A 101 7.34 -4.76 25.36
N THR A 102 7.12 -5.71 26.27
CA THR A 102 6.46 -6.99 25.99
C THR A 102 5.03 -6.74 25.52
N PRO A 103 4.70 -6.98 24.24
CA PRO A 103 3.34 -6.82 23.75
C PRO A 103 2.45 -7.91 24.35
N ALA A 104 1.19 -7.61 24.60
CA ALA A 104 0.21 -8.58 25.07
C ALA A 104 0.15 -9.81 24.14
N THR A 105 -0.15 -10.99 24.69
CA THR A 105 -0.16 -12.29 23.98
C THR A 105 -0.99 -12.29 22.68
N GLU A 106 -2.02 -11.44 22.64
CA GLU A 106 -2.92 -11.22 21.50
C GLU A 106 -2.20 -10.66 20.27
N THR A 107 -1.21 -9.79 20.46
CA THR A 107 -0.37 -9.24 19.39
C THR A 107 0.51 -10.31 18.76
N PHE A 108 1.06 -11.21 19.57
CA PHE A 108 1.87 -12.34 19.09
C PHE A 108 1.04 -13.30 18.22
N ALA A 109 -0.19 -13.60 18.65
CA ALA A 109 -1.11 -14.45 17.89
C ALA A 109 -1.50 -13.83 16.54
N GLY A 110 -1.81 -12.53 16.51
CA GLY A 110 -2.09 -11.80 15.26
C GLY A 110 -0.90 -11.74 14.31
N GLY A 111 0.31 -11.51 14.84
CA GLY A 111 1.55 -11.50 14.04
C GLY A 111 1.88 -12.87 13.45
N ALA A 112 1.77 -13.94 14.24
CA ALA A 112 2.00 -15.30 13.77
C ALA A 112 1.00 -15.73 12.68
N LEU A 113 -0.28 -15.35 12.82
CA LEU A 113 -1.32 -15.62 11.83
C LEU A 113 -0.98 -15.00 10.46
N VAL A 114 -0.55 -13.74 10.46
CA VAL A 114 -0.23 -13.03 9.22
C VAL A 114 1.05 -13.56 8.58
N LEU A 115 2.08 -13.89 9.38
CA LEU A 115 3.29 -14.55 8.88
C LEU A 115 2.96 -15.91 8.24
N ALA A 116 2.07 -16.69 8.85
CA ALA A 116 1.61 -17.96 8.29
C ALA A 116 0.85 -17.76 6.97
N ALA A 117 -0.01 -16.73 6.88
CA ALA A 117 -0.74 -16.41 5.65
C ALA A 117 0.19 -16.00 4.50
N ILE A 118 1.23 -15.19 4.78
CA ILE A 118 2.21 -14.77 3.78
C ILE A 118 3.04 -15.96 3.29
N LEU A 119 3.55 -16.78 4.22
CA LEU A 119 4.32 -17.98 3.87
C LEU A 119 3.48 -18.97 3.06
N GLY A 120 2.22 -19.18 3.45
CA GLY A 120 1.28 -20.01 2.70
C GLY A 120 1.07 -19.49 1.28
N ASN A 121 0.90 -18.17 1.12
CA ASN A 121 0.73 -17.59 -0.20
C ASN A 121 1.98 -17.74 -1.09
N ILE A 122 3.17 -17.53 -0.55
CA ILE A 122 4.43 -17.71 -1.28
C ILE A 122 4.57 -19.18 -1.74
N VAL A 123 4.25 -20.13 -0.87
CA VAL A 123 4.30 -21.57 -1.21
C VAL A 123 3.29 -21.93 -2.31
N VAL A 124 2.08 -21.39 -2.27
CA VAL A 124 1.06 -21.60 -3.31
C VAL A 124 1.50 -20.98 -4.64
N GLU A 125 2.09 -19.78 -4.62
CA GLU A 125 2.58 -19.11 -5.82
C GLU A 125 3.78 -19.85 -6.46
N LEU A 126 4.72 -20.35 -5.65
CA LEU A 126 5.80 -21.20 -6.13
C LEU A 126 5.29 -22.51 -6.72
N ARG A 127 4.21 -23.08 -6.15
CA ARG A 127 3.53 -24.28 -6.67
C ARG A 127 2.66 -24.00 -7.91
N ALA A 128 2.32 -22.76 -8.20
CA ALA A 128 1.57 -22.37 -9.40
C ALA A 128 2.46 -22.12 -10.64
N ARG A 129 3.78 -22.04 -10.46
CA ARG A 129 4.78 -21.95 -11.55
C ARG A 129 5.32 -23.25 -12.21
N PRO A 130 4.66 -24.43 -12.19
CA PRO A 130 5.19 -25.60 -12.90
C PRO A 130 5.06 -25.67 -14.45
N THR A 131 4.34 -24.79 -15.15
CA THR A 131 3.91 -25.15 -16.54
C THR A 131 4.21 -24.12 -17.65
N ALA A 132 4.65 -22.90 -17.35
CA ALA A 132 4.89 -21.89 -18.40
C ALA A 132 6.17 -22.17 -19.21
N GLU A 133 7.19 -22.79 -18.60
CA GLU A 133 8.50 -23.02 -19.24
C GLU A 133 8.48 -24.21 -20.22
N THR A 134 7.59 -25.19 -19.99
CA THR A 134 7.43 -26.35 -20.89
C THR A 134 6.62 -26.00 -22.16
N ALA A 135 5.78 -24.94 -22.13
CA ALA A 135 4.97 -24.52 -23.28
C ALA A 135 5.78 -23.74 -24.35
N LEU A 136 6.88 -23.09 -23.97
CA LEU A 136 7.75 -22.33 -24.88
C LEU A 136 8.87 -23.19 -25.50
N SER A 137 9.18 -24.35 -24.92
CA SER A 137 10.21 -25.27 -25.44
C SER A 137 9.69 -26.23 -26.52
N GLY A 138 8.38 -26.28 -26.78
CA GLY A 138 7.74 -27.34 -27.57
C GLY A 138 7.16 -26.94 -28.93
N ASN A 139 7.28 -25.68 -29.38
CA ASN A 139 6.62 -25.25 -30.62
C ASN A 139 7.60 -25.01 -31.79
N PRO A 140 7.76 -25.95 -32.73
CA PRO A 140 8.46 -25.72 -34.00
C PRO A 140 7.63 -24.97 -35.07
N VAL A 141 6.41 -24.48 -34.77
CA VAL A 141 5.47 -23.91 -35.76
C VAL A 141 5.48 -22.37 -35.81
N ALA A 142 6.61 -21.72 -35.51
CA ALA A 142 6.80 -20.27 -35.69
C ALA A 142 7.43 -19.89 -37.05
N LEU A 143 7.35 -20.78 -38.04
CA LEU A 143 7.83 -20.56 -39.41
C LEU A 143 6.76 -20.96 -40.46
N VAL A 144 5.54 -20.43 -40.33
CA VAL A 144 4.56 -20.32 -41.44
C VAL A 144 3.83 -18.98 -41.34
#